data_AF-A0A5C8LL64-F1
#
_entry.id   AF-A0A5C8LL64-F1
#
_cell.length_a   1.000
_cell.length_b   1.000
_cell.length_c   1.000
_cell.angle_alpha   90.00
_cell.angle_beta   90.00
_cell.angle_gamma   90.00
#
_symmetry.space_group_name_H-M   'P 1'
#
loop_
_entity.id
_entity.type
_entity.pdbx_description
1 polymer ?
#
loop_
_entity_poly.entity_id
_entity_poly.type
_entity_poly.pdbx_seq_one_letter_code
_entity_poly.pdbx_strand_id
1 'polypeptide(L)'
;EASFKAAGKALQQRYGTFFWSPCAAHCIDLMLENICDPRYFPMIDETIKNARNITKFIYNHAWVLALMRKEFTNGHDLCRPGITRFATHFLSLQCLLKFK
;
A
#
# COMPACT_ATOMS: atom_id res chain seq x y z
N GLU A 1 19.45 5.18 4.35
CA GLU A 1 18.81 5.16 5.69
C GLU A 1 19.73 4.73 6.85
N ALA A 2 20.65 3.77 6.66
CA ALA A 2 21.52 3.28 7.75
C ALA A 2 22.39 4.37 8.43
N SER A 3 22.84 5.37 7.66
CA SER A 3 23.69 6.47 8.18
C SER A 3 22.97 7.37 9.20
N PHE A 4 21.71 7.73 8.97
CA PHE A 4 20.93 8.57 9.91
C PHE A 4 20.52 7.82 11.17
N LYS A 5 20.31 6.50 11.09
CA LYS A 5 20.04 5.64 12.26
C LYS A 5 21.24 5.60 13.20
N ALA A 6 22.45 5.44 12.67
CA ALA A 6 23.67 5.43 13.47
C ALA A 6 23.91 6.79 14.14
N ALA A 7 23.80 7.88 13.37
CA ALA A 7 23.94 9.25 13.88
C ALA A 7 22.90 9.58 14.96
N GLY A 8 21.63 9.22 14.73
CA GLY A 8 20.55 9.42 15.70
C GLY A 8 20.76 8.66 17.00
N LYS A 9 21.22 7.40 16.92
CA LYS A 9 21.59 6.62 18.11
C LYS A 9 22.76 7.23 18.88
N ALA A 10 23.79 7.73 18.17
CA ALA A 10 24.92 8.40 18.81
C ALA A 10 24.49 9.69 19.54
N LEU A 11 23.57 10.46 18.94
CA LEU A 11 23.00 11.65 19.59
C LEU A 11 22.17 11.28 20.83
N GLN A 12 21.36 10.23 20.76
CA GLN A 12 20.58 9.75 21.91
C GLN A 12 21.46 9.23 23.05
N GLN A 13 22.59 8.60 22.74
CA GLN A 13 23.59 8.21 23.75
C GLN A 13 24.27 9.42 24.40
N ARG A 14 24.53 10.47 23.62
CA ARG A 14 25.21 11.68 24.08
C ARG A 14 24.29 12.61 24.87
N TYR A 15 23.01 12.67 24.50
CA TYR A 15 22.02 13.58 25.06
C TYR A 15 20.80 12.78 25.53
N GLY A 16 20.69 12.56 26.85
CA GLY A 16 19.60 11.77 27.45
C GLY A 16 18.19 12.34 27.27
N THR A 17 18.05 13.55 26.73
CA THR A 17 16.78 14.19 26.36
C THR A 17 16.41 14.01 24.89
N PHE A 18 17.35 13.53 24.05
CA PHE A 18 17.13 13.30 22.63
C PHE A 18 16.75 11.86 22.37
N PHE A 19 15.66 11.64 21.63
CA PHE A 19 15.19 10.31 21.25
C PHE A 19 15.17 10.17 19.73
N TRP A 20 15.80 9.12 19.22
CA TRP A 20 15.73 8.78 17.81
C TRP A 20 14.64 7.74 17.58
N SER A 21 13.74 8.04 16.65
CA SER A 21 12.74 7.10 16.13
C SER A 21 12.89 6.94 14.61
N PRO A 22 12.56 5.77 14.06
CA PRO A 22 12.44 5.60 12.62
C PRO A 22 11.28 6.44 12.07
N CYS A 23 11.32 6.73 10.77
CA CYS A 23 10.23 7.43 10.09
C CYS A 23 8.93 6.62 10.19
N ALA A 24 7.87 7.25 10.71
CA ALA A 24 6.57 6.61 10.88
C ALA A 24 5.99 6.08 9.56
N ALA A 25 6.12 6.85 8.47
CA ALA A 25 5.64 6.43 7.15
C ALA A 25 6.40 5.18 6.65
N HIS A 26 7.72 5.12 6.87
CA HIS A 26 8.52 3.94 6.52
C HIS A 26 8.15 2.73 7.38
N CYS A 27 7.93 2.92 8.68
CA CYS A 27 7.47 1.85 9.56
C CYS A 27 6.11 1.28 9.13
N ILE A 28 5.16 2.13 8.76
CA ILE A 28 3.86 1.69 8.24
C ILE A 28 4.05 0.91 6.93
N ASP A 29 4.92 1.38 6.03
CA ASP A 29 5.18 0.67 4.78
C ASP A 29 5.74 -0.75 5.02
N LEU A 30 6.68 -0.90 5.95
CA LEU A 30 7.20 -2.20 6.37
C LEU A 30 6.13 -3.08 7.02
N MET A 31 5.20 -2.51 7.78
CA MET A 31 4.06 -3.27 8.31
C MET A 31 3.19 -3.79 7.17
N LEU A 32 2.87 -2.94 6.18
CA LEU A 32 2.09 -3.36 5.02
C LEU A 32 2.84 -4.41 4.18
N GLU A 33 4.15 -4.29 4.02
CA GLU A 33 5.00 -5.30 3.37
C GLU A 33 4.87 -6.66 4.06
N ASN A 34 5.03 -6.70 5.38
CA ASN A 34 4.91 -7.94 6.16
C ASN A 34 3.51 -8.55 6.07
N ILE A 35 2.45 -7.73 6.02
CA ILE A 35 1.08 -8.20 5.83
C ILE A 35 0.88 -8.78 4.42
N CYS A 36 1.55 -8.23 3.41
CA CYS A 36 1.55 -8.75 2.04
C CYS A 36 2.45 -9.98 1.84
N ASP A 37 3.28 -10.35 2.81
CA ASP A 37 4.22 -11.45 2.67
C ASP A 37 3.48 -12.79 2.77
N PRO A 38 3.53 -13.64 1.72
CA PRO A 38 2.83 -14.92 1.71
C PRO A 38 3.34 -15.90 2.76
N ARG A 39 4.53 -15.67 3.34
CA ARG A 39 5.05 -16.48 4.46
C ARG A 39 4.23 -16.30 5.73
N TYR A 40 3.67 -15.10 5.95
CA TYR A 40 2.89 -14.78 7.15
C TYR A 40 1.38 -14.83 6.87
N PHE A 41 0.95 -14.32 5.70
CA PHE A 41 -0.48 -14.19 5.37
C PHE A 41 -0.77 -14.60 3.92
N PRO A 42 -0.74 -15.91 3.59
CA PRO A 42 -0.92 -16.39 2.22
C PRO A 42 -2.27 -15.97 1.61
N MET A 43 -3.34 -15.91 2.40
CA MET A 43 -4.66 -15.50 1.92
C MET A 43 -4.70 -14.00 1.53
N ILE A 44 -3.89 -13.16 2.16
CA ILE A 44 -3.81 -11.73 1.83
C ILE A 44 -3.07 -11.54 0.50
N ASP A 45 -1.95 -12.23 0.31
CA ASP A 45 -1.23 -12.24 -0.98
C ASP A 45 -2.14 -12.72 -2.13
N GLU A 46 -2.89 -13.80 -1.92
CA GLU A 46 -3.86 -14.29 -2.90
C GLU A 46 -4.95 -13.24 -3.20
N THR A 47 -5.50 -12.61 -2.17
CA THR A 47 -6.50 -11.55 -2.32
C THR A 47 -5.97 -10.37 -3.13
N ILE A 48 -4.74 -9.92 -2.86
CA ILE A 48 -4.08 -8.85 -3.60
C ILE A 48 -3.86 -9.25 -5.07
N LYS A 49 -3.42 -10.49 -5.33
CA LYS A 49 -3.25 -11.01 -6.69
C LYS A 49 -4.58 -11.04 -7.46
N ASN A 50 -5.64 -11.52 -6.83
CA ASN A 50 -6.98 -11.56 -7.42
C ASN A 50 -7.52 -10.15 -7.72
N ALA A 51 -7.40 -9.24 -6.76
CA ALA A 51 -7.73 -7.83 -6.96
C ALA A 51 -6.96 -7.20 -8.12
N ARG A 52 -5.65 -7.50 -8.24
CA ARG A 52 -4.83 -7.03 -9.35
C ARG A 52 -5.27 -7.61 -10.70
N ASN A 53 -5.71 -8.86 -10.73
CA ASN A 53 -6.21 -9.49 -11.95
C ASN A 53 -7.54 -8.86 -12.40
N ILE A 54 -8.45 -8.60 -11.45
CA ILE A 54 -9.72 -7.91 -11.71
C ILE A 54 -9.46 -6.51 -12.25
N THR A 55 -8.62 -5.72 -11.57
CA THR A 55 -8.33 -4.36 -12.03
C THR A 55 -7.63 -4.37 -13.40
N LYS A 56 -6.67 -5.25 -13.63
CA LYS A 56 -6.05 -5.42 -14.95
C LYS A 56 -7.08 -5.75 -16.02
N PHE A 57 -8.01 -6.66 -15.76
CA PHE A 57 -9.07 -7.00 -16.71
C PHE A 57 -9.90 -5.75 -17.06
N ILE A 58 -10.34 -4.99 -16.06
CA ILE A 58 -11.15 -3.77 -16.26
C ILE A 58 -10.35 -2.74 -17.08
N TYR A 59 -9.13 -2.42 -16.67
CA TYR A 59 -8.33 -1.36 -17.30
C TYR A 59 -7.81 -1.72 -18.70
N ASN A 60 -7.63 -3.02 -19.01
CA ASN A 60 -7.19 -3.47 -20.34
C ASN A 60 -8.31 -3.48 -21.39
N HIS A 61 -9.58 -3.37 -20.99
CA HIS A 61 -10.71 -3.40 -21.90
C HIS A 61 -11.47 -2.08 -21.84
N ALA A 62 -11.29 -1.22 -22.86
CA ALA A 62 -11.83 0.14 -22.87
C ALA A 62 -13.36 0.20 -22.62
N TRP A 63 -14.11 -0.76 -23.17
CA TRP A 63 -15.56 -0.83 -22.97
C TRP A 63 -15.93 -1.22 -21.53
N VAL A 64 -15.21 -2.15 -20.90
CA VAL A 64 -15.40 -2.54 -19.50
C VAL A 64 -15.05 -1.39 -18.58
N LEU A 65 -13.94 -0.70 -18.85
CA LEU A 65 -13.53 0.48 -18.08
C LEU A 65 -14.57 1.59 -18.16
N ALA A 66 -15.10 1.86 -19.36
CA ALA A 66 -16.14 2.87 -19.55
C ALA A 66 -17.43 2.50 -18.79
N LEU A 67 -17.85 1.24 -18.87
CA LEU A 67 -19.00 0.72 -18.12
C LEU A 67 -18.78 0.84 -16.60
N MET A 68 -17.62 0.42 -16.11
CA MET A 68 -17.27 0.48 -14.69
C MET A 68 -17.33 1.91 -14.16
N ARG A 69 -16.73 2.85 -14.90
CA ARG A 69 -16.72 4.26 -14.54
C ARG A 69 -18.13 4.87 -14.55
N LYS A 70 -18.93 4.55 -15.56
CA LYS A 70 -20.26 5.16 -15.72
C LYS A 70 -21.28 4.62 -14.72
N GLU A 71 -21.35 3.30 -14.59
CA GLU A 71 -22.46 2.65 -13.88
C GLU A 71 -22.15 2.33 -12.40
N PHE A 72 -20.86 2.18 -12.03
CA PHE A 72 -20.50 1.63 -10.72
C PHE A 72 -19.61 2.54 -9.86
N THR A 73 -18.69 3.30 -10.47
CA THR A 73 -17.76 4.15 -9.70
C THR A 73 -18.04 5.65 -9.79
N ASN A 74 -19.04 6.10 -10.56
CA ASN A 74 -19.30 7.51 -10.81
C ASN A 74 -18.04 8.28 -11.25
N GLY A 75 -17.28 7.67 -12.17
CA GLY A 75 -16.02 8.20 -12.71
C GLY A 75 -14.78 7.97 -11.84
N HIS A 76 -14.90 7.43 -10.63
CA HIS A 76 -13.74 7.17 -9.77
C HIS A 76 -12.90 5.98 -10.26
N ASP A 77 -11.58 6.09 -10.10
CA ASP A 77 -10.65 5.01 -10.42
C ASP A 77 -10.60 3.94 -9.30
N LEU A 78 -10.50 2.68 -9.71
CA LEU A 78 -10.33 1.54 -8.80
C LEU A 78 -8.89 1.40 -8.31
N CYS A 79 -7.92 1.80 -9.13
CA CYS A 79 -6.50 1.82 -8.75
C CYS A 79 -6.17 3.18 -8.14
N ARG A 80 -5.76 3.19 -6.87
CA ARG A 80 -5.37 4.42 -6.16
C ARG A 80 -3.89 4.37 -5.80
N PRO A 81 -3.02 5.14 -6.50
CA PRO A 81 -1.61 5.20 -6.20
C PRO A 81 -1.36 5.72 -4.77
N GLY A 82 -0.61 4.96 -3.99
CA GLY A 82 -0.03 5.39 -2.72
C GLY A 82 1.43 5.81 -2.89
N ILE A 83 2.01 6.36 -1.82
CA ILE A 83 3.45 6.72 -1.80
C ILE A 83 4.32 5.49 -2.03
N THR A 84 3.84 4.31 -1.61
CA THR A 84 4.54 3.04 -1.73
C THR A 84 3.70 2.01 -2.46
N ARG A 85 4.33 0.95 -2.97
CA ARG A 85 3.63 -0.15 -3.65
C ARG A 85 2.66 -0.87 -2.71
N PHE A 86 3.03 -1.02 -1.44
CA PHE A 86 2.20 -1.71 -0.45
C PHE A 86 0.98 -0.86 -0.09
N ALA A 87 1.16 0.44 0.16
CA ALA A 87 0.04 1.36 0.32
C ALA A 87 -0.91 1.33 -0.89
N THR A 88 -0.36 1.28 -2.11
CA THR A 88 -1.16 1.19 -3.36
C THR A 88 -2.04 -0.07 -3.38
N HIS A 89 -1.53 -1.23 -2.91
CA HIS A 89 -2.33 -2.46 -2.83
C HIS A 89 -3.55 -2.28 -1.92
N PHE A 90 -3.35 -1.79 -0.69
CA PHE A 90 -4.44 -1.62 0.26
C PHE A 90 -5.43 -0.54 -0.15
N LEU A 91 -4.96 0.56 -0.73
CA LEU A 91 -5.84 1.61 -1.25
C LEU A 91 -6.70 1.11 -2.43
N SER A 92 -6.12 0.29 -3.31
CA SER A 92 -6.88 -0.30 -4.43
C SER A 92 -7.89 -1.35 -3.96
N LEU A 93 -7.53 -2.17 -2.96
CA LEU A 93 -8.47 -3.07 -2.29
C LEU A 93 -9.63 -2.30 -1.65
N GLN A 94 -9.34 -1.18 -0.96
CA GLN A 94 -10.37 -0.33 -0.38
C GLN A 94 -11.32 0.22 -1.45
N CYS A 95 -10.81 0.65 -2.61
CA CYS A 95 -11.65 1.10 -3.72
C CYS A 95 -12.54 -0.05 -4.26
N LEU A 96 -11.98 -1.24 -4.47
CA LEU A 96 -12.75 -2.40 -4.92
C LEU A 96 -13.86 -2.79 -3.93
N LEU A 97 -13.59 -2.73 -2.63
CA LEU A 97 -14.60 -2.99 -1.60
C LEU A 97 -15.69 -1.90 -1.55
N LYS A 98 -15.30 -0.64 -1.79
CA LYS A 98 -16.22 0.50 -1.80
C LYS A 98 -17.20 0.45 -2.98
N PHE A 99 -16.73 0.03 -4.15
CA PHE A 99 -17.49 -0.01 -5.39
C PHE A 99 -17.91 -1.44 -5.80
N LYS A 100 -18.08 -2.31 -4.80
CA LYS A 100 -18.60 -3.67 -4.99
C LYS A 100 -20.07 -3.66 -5.37
#